data_AF-A0A9D7D497-F1
#
_entry.id   AF-A0A9D7D497-F1
#
_cell.length_a   1.000
_cell.length_b   1.000
_cell.length_c   1.000
_cell.angle_alpha   90.00
_cell.angle_beta   90.00
_cell.angle_gamma   90.00
#
_symmetry.space_group_name_H-M   'P 1'
#
loop_
_entity.id
_entity.type
_entity.pdbx_description
1 polymer ?
#
loop_
_entity_poly.entity_id
_entity_poly.type
_entity_poly.pdbx_seq_one_letter_code
_entity_poly.pdbx_strand_id
1 'polypeptide(L)'
;MKVSELIELLQDQDPDAEVMIMSQESWPFENAVAGVAVREEFVDDDDEDCEDDEREEPRYEKGTAPTDVFLVEGQQLRYGSKAAWRVASR
;
A
#
# COMPACT_ATOMS: atom_id res chain seq x y z
N MET A 1 5.92 -12.14 7.17
CA MET A 1 4.50 -12.02 7.55
C MET A 1 3.76 -13.30 7.19
N LYS A 2 3.08 -13.93 8.15
CA LYS A 2 2.16 -15.06 7.95
C LYS A 2 0.76 -14.54 7.67
N VAL A 3 -0.12 -15.40 7.15
CA VAL A 3 -1.52 -15.05 6.85
C VAL A 3 -2.28 -14.61 8.10
N SER A 4 -2.10 -15.28 9.25
CA SER A 4 -2.77 -14.89 10.50
C SER A 4 -2.35 -13.51 10.98
N GLU A 5 -1.06 -13.19 10.87
CA GLU A 5 -0.50 -11.88 11.22
C GLU A 5 -1.07 -10.80 10.28
N LEU A 6 -1.19 -11.09 8.97
CA LEU A 6 -1.80 -10.16 8.03
C LEU A 6 -3.30 -9.95 8.30
N ILE A 7 -4.03 -11.02 8.62
CA ILE A 7 -5.44 -10.93 8.96
C ILE A 7 -5.64 -10.07 10.21
N GLU A 8 -4.83 -10.28 11.25
CA GLU A 8 -4.86 -9.44 12.47
C GLU A 8 -4.65 -7.97 12.12
N LEU A 9 -3.64 -7.65 11.29
CA LEU A 9 -3.38 -6.27 10.86
C LEU A 9 -4.53 -5.66 10.04
N LEU A 10 -5.17 -6.44 9.16
CA LEU A 10 -6.27 -5.97 8.32
C LEU A 10 -7.60 -5.85 9.09
N GLN A 11 -7.81 -6.66 10.13
CA GLN A 11 -9.04 -6.61 10.95
C GLN A 11 -9.19 -5.30 11.72
N ASP A 12 -8.09 -4.62 11.98
CA ASP A 12 -8.07 -3.32 12.66
C ASP A 12 -8.36 -2.14 11.71
N GLN A 13 -8.41 -2.37 10.39
CA GLN A 13 -8.65 -1.33 9.38
C GLN A 13 -10.13 -1.17 9.03
N ASP A 14 -10.46 -0.09 8.31
CA ASP A 14 -11.81 0.11 7.74
C ASP A 14 -12.16 -1.08 6.82
N PRO A 15 -13.18 -1.89 7.15
CA PRO A 15 -13.53 -3.07 6.38
C PRO A 15 -14.05 -2.75 4.97
N ASP A 16 -14.43 -1.49 4.71
CA ASP A 16 -14.91 -1.03 3.40
C ASP A 16 -13.80 -0.35 2.57
N ALA A 17 -12.57 -0.23 3.10
CA ALA A 17 -11.45 0.37 2.38
C ALA A 17 -10.94 -0.51 1.23
N GLU A 18 -10.45 0.13 0.16
CA GLU A 18 -9.77 -0.58 -0.92
C GLU A 18 -8.37 -1.01 -0.49
N VAL A 19 -8.01 -2.26 -0.83
CA VAL A 19 -6.69 -2.83 -0.55
C VAL A 19 -5.82 -2.71 -1.80
N MET A 20 -4.75 -1.94 -1.69
CA MET A 20 -3.81 -1.68 -2.78
C MET A 20 -2.42 -2.23 -2.48
N ILE A 21 -1.66 -2.56 -3.52
CA ILE A 21 -0.23 -2.92 -3.40
C ILE A 21 0.63 -1.74 -3.84
N MET A 22 1.56 -1.33 -2.99
CA MET A 22 2.67 -0.48 -3.41
C MET A 22 3.79 -1.41 -3.88
N SER A 23 4.12 -1.32 -5.17
CA SER A 23 5.18 -2.13 -5.77
C SER A 23 5.92 -1.36 -6.84
N GLN A 24 7.22 -1.59 -7.01
CA GLN A 24 7.98 -0.97 -8.11
C GLN A 24 8.85 -2.00 -8.83
N GLU A 25 8.32 -2.74 -9.82
CA GLU A 25 9.12 -3.73 -10.54
C GLU A 25 8.77 -3.94 -12.03
N SER A 26 9.82 -4.17 -12.83
CA SER A 26 9.76 -4.48 -14.27
C SER A 26 9.66 -5.99 -14.57
N TRP A 27 9.73 -6.84 -13.53
CA TRP A 27 9.86 -8.30 -13.60
C TRP A 27 9.08 -9.00 -12.48
N PRO A 28 8.73 -10.31 -12.62
CA PRO A 28 7.98 -11.01 -11.59
C PRO A 28 8.90 -11.38 -10.42
N PHE A 29 8.78 -10.69 -9.29
CA PHE A 29 9.51 -11.00 -8.05
C PHE A 29 8.60 -11.53 -6.96
N GLU A 30 9.16 -12.39 -6.12
CA GLU A 30 8.58 -12.76 -4.83
C GLU A 30 9.19 -11.86 -3.76
N ASN A 31 8.41 -10.87 -3.31
CA ASN A 31 8.83 -9.91 -2.30
C ASN A 31 8.24 -10.28 -0.94
N ALA A 32 8.97 -10.00 0.13
CA ALA A 32 8.38 -10.01 1.46
C ALA A 32 7.36 -8.87 1.59
N VAL A 33 6.31 -9.05 2.39
CA VAL A 33 5.47 -7.93 2.85
C VAL A 33 6.14 -7.35 4.10
N ALA A 34 6.50 -6.07 4.05
CA ALA A 34 7.09 -5.36 5.18
C ALA A 34 6.03 -5.03 6.24
N GLY A 35 4.86 -4.58 5.79
CA GLY A 35 3.81 -4.07 6.68
C GLY A 35 2.52 -3.73 5.95
N VAL A 36 1.57 -3.24 6.73
CA VAL A 36 0.35 -2.55 6.29
C VAL A 36 0.49 -1.08 6.69
N ALA A 37 0.05 -0.16 5.85
CA ALA A 37 -0.02 1.26 6.15
C ALA A 37 -1.35 1.84 5.69
N VAL A 38 -1.86 2.85 6.40
CA VAL A 38 -3.05 3.60 6.02
C VAL A 38 -2.62 4.92 5.39
N ARG A 39 -3.31 5.39 4.34
CA ARG A 39 -2.92 6.60 3.60
C ARG A 39 -2.64 7.81 4.49
N GLU A 40 -3.52 8.07 5.45
CA GLU A 40 -3.40 9.23 6.34
C GLU A 40 -2.13 9.23 7.20
N GLU A 41 -1.51 8.06 7.43
CA GLU A 41 -0.32 7.91 8.27
C GLU A 41 0.96 8.45 7.60
N PHE A 42 1.00 8.56 6.27
CA PHE A 42 2.20 8.94 5.52
C PHE A 42 1.99 10.04 4.47
N VAL A 43 0.74 10.46 4.22
CA VAL A 43 0.45 11.50 3.21
C VAL A 43 1.10 12.86 3.54
N ASP A 44 1.43 13.13 4.80
CA ASP A 44 2.08 14.39 5.23
C ASP A 44 3.61 14.33 5.16
N ASP A 45 4.21 13.13 5.17
CA ASP A 45 5.68 12.95 5.16
C ASP A 45 6.29 13.26 3.78
N ASP A 46 5.50 13.13 2.70
CA ASP A 46 5.92 13.48 1.33
C ASP A 46 5.94 15.00 1.07
N ASP A 47 5.49 15.81 2.04
CA ASP A 47 5.19 17.24 1.89
C ASP A 47 6.09 18.17 2.73
N GLU A 48 7.15 17.65 3.37
CA GLU A 48 8.06 18.45 4.22
C GLU A 48 8.91 19.50 3.46
N ASP A 49 8.90 19.52 2.12
CA ASP A 49 9.61 20.52 1.30
C ASP A 49 8.74 21.74 0.89
N CYS A 50 7.47 21.79 1.31
CA CYS A 50 6.53 22.85 0.92
C CYS A 50 6.32 23.86 2.08
N GLU A 51 7.23 24.82 2.23
CA GLU A 51 7.03 26.03 3.06
C GLU A 51 5.97 26.97 2.45
N ASP A 52 4.69 26.57 2.38
CA ASP A 52 3.62 27.51 2.02
C ASP A 52 2.33 27.26 2.81
N ASP A 53 2.00 28.25 3.65
CA ASP A 53 0.94 28.30 4.67
C ASP A 53 -0.45 28.59 4.06
N GLU A 54 -0.74 28.11 2.85
CA GLU A 54 -1.98 28.44 2.10
C GLU A 54 -2.59 27.26 1.31
N ARG A 55 -2.60 26.03 1.84
CA ARG A 55 -3.30 24.92 1.16
C ARG A 55 -4.84 25.06 1.25
N GLU A 56 -5.44 25.66 0.21
CA GLU A 56 -6.89 25.60 -0.08
C GLU A 56 -7.29 24.36 -0.93
N GLU A 57 -6.34 23.54 -1.39
CA GLU A 57 -6.59 22.36 -2.22
C GLU A 57 -6.75 21.05 -1.42
N PRO A 58 -7.52 20.05 -1.92
CA PRO A 58 -7.74 18.82 -1.19
C PRO A 58 -6.41 18.06 -1.01
N ARG A 59 -6.07 17.76 0.25
CA ARG A 59 -4.94 16.92 0.71
C ARG A 59 -4.83 15.54 0.04
N TYR A 60 -5.84 15.16 -0.73
CA TYR A 60 -5.98 13.84 -1.34
C TYR A 60 -6.32 13.99 -2.82
N GLU A 61 -5.65 13.20 -3.65
CA GLU A 61 -5.98 13.12 -5.08
C GLU A 61 -7.42 12.65 -5.27
N LYS A 62 -8.09 13.14 -6.32
CA LYS A 62 -9.47 12.76 -6.63
C LYS A 62 -9.58 11.24 -6.81
N GLY A 63 -10.42 10.62 -6.00
CA GLY A 63 -10.65 9.16 -6.03
C GLY A 63 -9.79 8.39 -5.02
N THR A 64 -9.05 9.09 -4.16
CA THR A 64 -8.37 8.48 -3.01
C THR A 64 -9.12 8.79 -1.71
N ALA A 65 -9.05 7.86 -0.74
CA ALA A 65 -9.59 8.06 0.59
C ALA A 65 -8.47 8.04 1.65
N PRO A 66 -8.59 8.81 2.73
CA PRO A 66 -7.62 8.77 3.83
C PRO A 66 -7.49 7.40 4.48
N THR A 67 -8.53 6.58 4.39
CA THR A 67 -8.60 5.22 4.94
C THR A 67 -8.08 4.14 3.98
N ASP A 68 -7.60 4.49 2.79
CA ASP A 68 -7.04 3.51 1.85
C ASP A 68 -5.88 2.73 2.50
N VAL A 69 -5.89 1.41 2.32
CA VAL A 69 -4.92 0.50 2.97
C VAL A 69 -3.91 -0.04 1.96
N PHE A 70 -2.64 0.01 2.31
CA PHE A 70 -1.52 -0.42 1.47
C PHE A 70 -0.79 -1.61 2.06
N LEU A 71 -0.53 -2.61 1.22
CA LEU A 71 0.52 -3.60 1.47
C LEU A 71 1.86 -3.03 1.01
N VAL A 72 2.78 -2.86 1.96
CA VAL A 72 4.10 -2.28 1.70
C VAL A 72 5.09 -3.39 1.35
N GLU A 73 5.73 -3.24 0.20
CA GLU A 73 6.79 -4.13 -0.26
C GLU A 73 8.01 -4.08 0.67
N GLY A 74 8.53 -5.25 1.03
CA GLY A 74 9.81 -5.44 1.72
C GLY A 74 10.90 -5.92 0.76
N GLN A 75 11.91 -6.62 1.28
CA GLN A 75 13.01 -7.10 0.43
C GLN A 75 12.55 -8.14 -0.61
N GLN A 76 13.18 -8.09 -1.80
CA GLN A 76 13.10 -9.17 -2.77
C GLN A 76 13.68 -10.47 -2.20
N LEU A 77 12.93 -11.56 -2.29
CA LEU A 77 13.37 -12.88 -1.83
C LEU A 77 13.91 -13.74 -2.98
N ARG A 78 13.25 -13.73 -4.14
CA ARG A 78 13.63 -14.48 -5.35
C ARG A 78 12.85 -14.03 -6.58
N TYR A 79 13.21 -14.59 -7.74
CA TYR A 79 12.41 -14.49 -8.95
C TYR A 79 11.12 -15.32 -8.81
N GLY A 80 9.99 -14.71 -9.19
CA GLY A 80 8.68 -15.33 -9.21
C GLY A 80 8.24 -15.79 -10.60
N SER A 81 6.96 -16.13 -10.72
CA SER A 81 6.35 -16.63 -11.95
C SER A 81 5.22 -15.73 -12.43
N LYS A 82 5.21 -15.42 -13.73
CA LYS A 82 4.09 -14.71 -14.39
C LYS A 82 2.74 -15.45 -14.24
N ALA A 83 2.76 -16.73 -13.91
CA ALA A 83 1.53 -17.51 -13.66
C ALA A 83 0.74 -16.98 -12.44
N ALA A 84 1.38 -16.32 -11.48
CA ALA A 84 0.73 -15.79 -10.28
C ALA A 84 -0.42 -14.83 -10.60
N TRP A 85 -0.22 -13.89 -11.54
CA TRP A 85 -1.25 -12.94 -11.98
C TRP A 85 -2.47 -13.61 -12.60
N ARG A 86 -2.29 -14.73 -13.32
CA ARG A 86 -3.41 -15.50 -13.88
C ARG A 86 -4.23 -16.18 -12.79
N VAL A 87 -3.59 -16.63 -11.72
CA VAL A 87 -4.27 -17.28 -10.59
C VAL A 87 -4.97 -16.26 -9.70
N ALA A 88 -4.42 -15.06 -9.56
CA ALA A 88 -5.01 -13.98 -8.76
C ALA A 88 -6.26 -13.37 -9.41
N SER A 89 -6.32 -13.32 -10.75
CA SER A 89 -7.44 -12.72 -11.49
C SER A 89 -8.68 -13.62 -11.65
N ARG A 90 -8.88 -14.61 -10.78
CA ARG A 90 -9.95 -15.62 -10.91
C ARG A 90 -11.06 -15.44 -9.91
#